data_AF-A0A6P5A2X2-F1
#
_entry.id   AF-A0A6P5A2X2-F1
#
_cell.length_a   1.000
_cell.length_b   1.000
_cell.length_c   1.000
_cell.angle_alpha   90.00
_cell.angle_beta   90.00
_cell.angle_gamma   90.00
#
_symmetry.space_group_name_H-M   'P 1'
#
loop_
_entity.id
_entity.type
_entity.pdbx_description
1 polymer ?
#
loop_
_entity_poly.entity_id
_entity_poly.type
_entity_poly.pdbx_seq_one_letter_code
_entity_poly.pdbx_strand_id
1 'polypeptide(L)'
;MSSWVAVDDNPSMEYSSSCVRVSSFGSLMHFGLENKPAGAGSRCVDCQVENTCPFSAKKIYLERVKQGLTDFPVSAVCPQEPVDVENLTEALRTGPYGRCVYECDNDVVSNQVVNFQFDGGQTVSFDMVGFTQEVCERQTRISGTKGELRWSSPGPVYVFDFLTQTSTEHPCAAAPPNKMREMHGGDYFLMDAFVKAVENGDRSCVLTEPQETLQSHQLVFAAEQARLQDRVITINPDGSHN
;
A
#
# COMPACT_ATOMS: atom_id res chain seq x y z
N MET A 1 -9.55 -6.06 -3.11
CA MET A 1 -9.71 -5.46 -4.45
C MET A 1 -10.47 -6.42 -5.34
N SER A 2 -11.60 -6.09 -5.97
CA SER A 2 -12.29 -6.93 -6.96
C SER A 2 -12.50 -6.09 -8.22
N SER A 3 -11.83 -6.44 -9.32
CA SER A 3 -11.98 -5.79 -10.63
C SER A 3 -12.66 -6.73 -11.62
N TRP A 4 -13.47 -6.20 -12.55
CA TRP A 4 -14.08 -6.99 -13.64
C TRP A 4 -13.28 -6.79 -14.93
N VAL A 5 -12.77 -7.87 -15.54
CA VAL A 5 -12.14 -7.83 -16.86
C VAL A 5 -12.74 -8.93 -17.75
N ALA A 6 -13.46 -8.54 -18.79
CA ALA A 6 -13.80 -9.45 -19.88
C ALA A 6 -12.52 -9.68 -20.71
N VAL A 7 -12.05 -10.93 -20.77
CA VAL A 7 -10.89 -11.31 -21.58
C VAL A 7 -11.42 -11.88 -22.90
N ASP A 8 -11.37 -11.08 -23.96
CA ASP A 8 -11.56 -11.53 -25.34
C ASP A 8 -10.24 -12.08 -25.91
N ASP A 9 -10.33 -13.14 -26.72
CA ASP A 9 -9.19 -13.94 -27.22
C ASP A 9 -8.38 -13.25 -28.36
N ASN A 10 -8.31 -11.92 -28.39
CA ASN A 10 -7.57 -11.18 -29.43
C ASN A 10 -6.25 -10.57 -28.89
N PRO A 11 -5.08 -11.17 -29.20
CA PRO A 11 -3.77 -10.72 -28.68
C PRO A 11 -3.24 -9.42 -29.33
N SER A 12 -4.03 -8.76 -30.20
CA SER A 12 -3.62 -7.55 -30.92
C SER A 12 -4.29 -6.25 -30.43
N MET A 13 -5.12 -6.32 -29.40
CA MET A 13 -5.88 -5.17 -28.91
C MET A 13 -5.21 -4.60 -27.66
N GLU A 14 -4.52 -3.47 -27.80
CA GLU A 14 -4.13 -2.62 -26.67
C GLU A 14 -5.41 -2.14 -25.98
N TYR A 15 -5.83 -2.82 -24.92
CA TYR A 15 -6.91 -2.34 -24.05
C TYR A 15 -6.34 -1.27 -23.11
N SER A 16 -6.00 -0.10 -23.67
CA SER A 16 -5.87 1.11 -22.87
C SER A 16 -7.29 1.55 -22.51
N SER A 17 -7.71 1.18 -21.30
CA SER A 17 -8.99 1.58 -20.72
C SER A 17 -8.73 2.78 -19.81
N SER A 18 -9.44 3.90 -20.04
CA SER A 18 -9.23 5.11 -19.26
C SER A 18 -10.23 5.20 -18.11
N CYS A 19 -9.77 5.64 -16.93
CA CYS A 19 -10.69 5.90 -15.83
C CYS A 19 -11.49 7.17 -16.12
N VAL A 20 -12.82 7.07 -16.04
CA VAL A 20 -13.76 8.16 -16.36
C VAL A 20 -14.46 8.72 -15.14
N ARG A 21 -14.57 7.95 -14.05
CA ARG A 21 -15.19 8.40 -12.79
C ARG A 21 -14.49 7.85 -11.57
N VAL A 22 -14.35 8.69 -10.55
CA VAL A 22 -13.79 8.34 -9.24
C VAL A 22 -14.72 8.79 -8.13
N SER A 23 -14.93 7.94 -7.13
CA SER A 23 -15.51 8.32 -5.84
C SER A 23 -14.58 7.87 -4.72
N SER A 24 -14.44 8.66 -3.66
CA SER A 24 -13.61 8.31 -2.52
C SER A 24 -14.28 8.71 -1.22
N PHE A 25 -14.15 7.83 -0.21
CA PHE A 25 -14.64 8.07 1.14
C PHE A 25 -13.56 7.63 2.11
N GLY A 26 -13.23 8.48 3.08
CA GLY A 26 -12.20 8.18 4.06
C GLY A 26 -11.98 9.33 5.03
N SER A 27 -11.47 9.00 6.20
CA SER A 27 -11.24 9.95 7.28
C SER A 27 -10.13 9.47 8.21
N LEU A 28 -9.52 10.41 8.91
CA LEU A 28 -8.70 10.13 10.08
C LEU A 28 -9.63 9.98 11.28
N MET A 29 -10.00 8.73 11.60
CA MET A 29 -11.04 8.46 12.60
C MET A 29 -10.54 8.45 14.03
N HIS A 30 -9.27 8.11 14.26
CA HIS A 30 -8.79 7.77 15.61
C HIS A 30 -7.56 8.53 16.07
N PHE A 31 -6.60 8.85 15.20
CA PHE A 31 -5.34 9.48 15.62
C PHE A 31 -5.47 11.02 15.73
N GLY A 32 -6.47 11.47 16.48
CA GLY A 32 -6.70 12.88 16.81
C GLY A 32 -6.61 13.12 18.32
N LEU A 33 -6.39 14.38 18.72
CA LEU A 33 -6.20 14.77 20.11
C LEU A 33 -7.40 14.41 20.99
N GLU A 34 -8.61 14.47 20.43
CA GLU A 34 -9.87 14.10 21.06
C GLU A 34 -9.96 12.63 21.47
N ASN A 35 -9.19 11.76 20.82
CA ASN A 35 -9.11 10.32 21.10
C ASN A 35 -7.91 9.96 21.99
N LYS A 36 -7.09 10.95 22.39
CA LYS A 36 -5.92 10.72 23.24
C LYS A 36 -6.37 10.15 24.60
N PRO A 37 -5.83 9.00 25.03
CA PRO A 37 -6.17 8.44 26.34
C PRO A 37 -5.85 9.41 27.48
N ALA A 38 -6.76 9.51 28.45
CA ALA A 38 -6.55 10.34 29.63
C ALA A 38 -5.26 9.91 30.37
N GLY A 39 -4.40 10.87 30.69
CA GLY A 39 -3.10 10.62 31.33
C GLY A 39 -1.98 10.15 30.38
N ALA A 40 -2.24 10.05 29.07
CA ALA A 40 -1.17 9.78 28.11
C ALA A 40 -0.18 10.96 28.03
N GLY A 41 1.11 10.64 28.05
CA GLY A 41 2.19 11.59 27.81
C GLY A 41 2.30 12.01 26.34
N SER A 42 3.20 12.94 26.04
CA SER A 42 3.52 13.37 24.67
C SER A 42 4.51 12.44 23.96
N ARG A 43 5.17 11.55 24.70
CA ARG A 43 6.11 10.55 24.17
C ARG A 43 5.90 9.19 24.82
N CYS A 44 5.97 8.13 24.03
CA CYS A 44 5.69 6.77 24.49
C CYS A 44 6.71 6.24 25.52
N VAL A 45 7.97 6.67 25.45
CA VAL A 45 9.04 6.14 26.32
C VAL A 45 8.75 6.40 27.80
N ASP A 46 8.15 7.54 28.14
CA ASP A 46 7.86 7.92 29.54
C ASP A 46 6.34 8.01 29.82
N CYS A 47 5.52 7.47 28.91
CA CYS A 47 4.06 7.54 29.00
C CYS A 47 3.50 6.58 30.06
N GLN A 48 2.67 7.10 30.97
CA GLN A 48 2.12 6.33 32.10
C GLN A 48 1.05 5.29 31.70
N VAL A 49 0.39 5.50 30.54
CA VAL A 49 -0.66 4.61 30.04
C VAL A 49 -0.16 3.70 28.93
N GLU A 50 1.15 3.63 28.70
CA GLU A 50 1.72 2.86 27.60
C GLU A 50 1.29 1.39 27.63
N ASN A 51 1.15 0.81 28.84
CA ASN A 51 0.95 -0.61 29.05
C ASN A 51 -0.41 -1.09 28.52
N THR A 52 -1.41 -0.22 28.59
CA THR A 52 -2.76 -0.45 28.08
C THR A 52 -2.98 0.17 26.70
N CYS A 53 -2.05 0.97 26.19
CA CYS A 53 -2.15 1.58 24.86
C CYS A 53 -1.81 0.57 23.74
N PRO A 54 -2.68 0.39 22.72
CA PRO A 54 -2.35 -0.45 21.55
C PRO A 54 -1.28 0.19 20.66
N PHE A 55 -1.13 1.52 20.69
CA PHE A 55 -0.19 2.28 19.86
C PHE A 55 1.09 2.68 20.61
N SER A 56 1.42 1.97 21.69
CA SER A 56 2.67 2.20 22.42
C SER A 56 3.88 1.88 21.52
N ALA A 57 4.73 2.88 21.26
CA ALA A 57 5.96 2.65 20.50
C ALA A 57 6.86 1.59 21.16
N LYS A 58 6.81 1.43 22.49
CA LYS A 58 7.52 0.34 23.18
C LYS A 58 7.02 -1.03 22.72
N LYS A 59 5.69 -1.20 22.66
CA LYS A 59 5.04 -2.43 22.20
C LYS A 59 5.30 -2.70 20.72
N ILE A 60 5.26 -1.67 19.89
CA ILE A 60 5.45 -1.77 18.44
C ILE A 60 6.91 -2.08 18.07
N TYR A 61 7.88 -1.48 18.78
CA TYR A 61 9.31 -1.55 18.41
C TYR A 61 10.19 -2.26 19.43
N LEU A 62 10.20 -1.84 20.72
CA LEU A 62 11.13 -2.39 21.72
C LEU A 62 10.86 -3.87 22.02
N GLU A 63 9.60 -4.29 22.11
CA GLU A 63 9.27 -5.71 22.35
C GLU A 63 9.71 -6.61 21.20
N ARG A 64 9.75 -6.10 19.96
CA ARG A 64 10.30 -6.83 18.80
C ARG A 64 11.80 -7.04 18.93
N VAL A 65 12.55 -6.00 19.31
CA VAL A 65 14.01 -6.11 19.51
C VAL A 65 14.35 -7.10 20.63
N LYS A 66 13.58 -7.13 21.72
CA LYS A 66 13.76 -8.14 22.79
C LYS A 66 13.56 -9.58 22.31
N GLN A 67 12.79 -9.77 21.24
CA GLN A 67 12.57 -11.07 20.59
C GLN A 67 13.60 -11.36 19.48
N GLY A 68 14.58 -10.48 19.27
CA GLY A 68 15.58 -10.58 18.21
C GLY A 68 15.07 -10.15 16.83
N LEU A 69 13.92 -9.47 16.76
CA LEU A 69 13.35 -8.97 15.52
C LEU A 69 13.78 -7.52 15.29
N THR A 70 14.75 -7.31 14.39
CA THR A 70 15.35 -6.00 14.09
C THR A 70 15.02 -5.47 12.69
N ASP A 71 14.34 -6.26 11.86
CA ASP A 71 13.85 -5.85 10.54
C ASP A 71 12.74 -4.78 10.60
N PHE A 72 12.20 -4.39 9.45
CA PHE A 72 11.07 -3.47 9.39
C PHE A 72 9.92 -3.92 10.33
N PRO A 73 9.31 -3.01 11.12
CA PRO A 73 9.52 -1.56 11.09
C PRO A 73 10.59 -1.04 12.07
N VAL A 74 11.31 -1.91 12.78
CA VAL A 74 12.35 -1.50 13.75
C VAL A 74 13.53 -0.82 13.04
N SER A 75 13.99 -1.38 11.93
CA SER A 75 15.09 -0.82 11.13
C SER A 75 14.83 0.62 10.65
N ALA A 76 13.56 1.00 10.46
CA ALA A 76 13.17 2.36 10.08
C ALA A 76 13.28 3.37 11.24
N VAL A 77 13.22 2.90 12.50
CA VAL A 77 13.31 3.74 13.69
C VAL A 77 14.75 3.90 14.15
N CYS A 78 15.50 2.80 14.17
CA CYS A 78 16.88 2.75 14.60
C CYS A 78 17.76 2.21 13.46
N PRO A 79 18.18 3.07 12.52
CA PRO A 79 19.02 2.64 11.40
C PRO A 79 20.49 2.44 11.81
N GLN A 80 20.87 2.82 13.03
CA GLN A 80 22.23 2.66 13.54
C GLN A 80 22.44 1.26 14.09
N GLU A 81 23.53 0.63 13.68
CA GLU A 81 23.97 -0.67 14.20
C GLU A 81 24.88 -0.48 15.42
N PRO A 82 24.76 -1.33 16.47
CA PRO A 82 23.80 -2.43 16.57
C PRO A 82 22.38 -1.94 16.89
N VAL A 83 21.38 -2.56 16.27
CA VAL A 83 19.98 -2.36 16.66
C VAL A 83 19.70 -3.12 17.95
N ASP A 84 19.85 -2.44 19.09
CA ASP A 84 19.61 -2.97 20.42
C ASP A 84 18.58 -2.14 21.22
N VAL A 85 18.27 -2.61 22.44
CA VAL A 85 17.28 -1.97 23.31
C VAL A 85 17.70 -0.54 23.68
N GLU A 86 19.00 -0.28 23.87
CA GLU A 86 19.49 1.03 24.30
C GLU A 86 19.39 2.04 23.14
N ASN A 87 19.94 1.69 21.98
CA ASN A 87 19.92 2.53 20.78
C ASN A 87 18.49 2.79 20.30
N LEU A 88 17.62 1.76 20.30
CA LEU A 88 16.22 1.95 19.95
C LEU A 88 15.46 2.79 20.98
N THR A 89 15.76 2.64 22.27
CA THR A 89 15.13 3.49 23.31
C THR A 89 15.51 4.95 23.11
N GLU A 90 16.77 5.24 22.79
CA GLU A 90 17.22 6.60 22.51
C GLU A 90 16.59 7.16 21.22
N ALA A 91 16.52 6.35 20.16
CA ALA A 91 15.84 6.73 18.92
C ALA A 91 14.35 7.05 19.15
N LEU A 92 13.67 6.31 20.03
CA LEU A 92 12.30 6.64 20.44
C LEU A 92 12.24 7.85 21.36
N ARG A 93 13.26 8.08 22.19
CA ARG A 93 13.30 9.22 23.11
C ARG A 93 13.45 10.54 22.38
N THR A 94 14.21 10.58 21.29
CA THR A 94 14.54 11.83 20.58
C THR A 94 13.92 11.94 19.18
N GLY A 95 13.71 10.83 18.49
CA GLY A 95 13.25 10.78 17.11
C GLY A 95 11.73 10.92 16.92
N PRO A 96 11.23 10.93 15.68
CA PRO A 96 9.82 11.12 15.39
C PRO A 96 8.94 9.96 15.88
N TYR A 97 9.46 8.73 15.87
CA TYR A 97 8.70 7.50 16.14
C TYR A 97 8.32 7.27 17.60
N GLY A 98 8.85 8.05 18.55
CA GLY A 98 8.41 7.97 19.94
C GLY A 98 7.44 9.06 20.37
N ARG A 99 7.04 9.97 19.47
CA ARG A 99 5.95 10.94 19.71
C ARG A 99 4.64 10.19 19.91
N CYS A 100 3.76 10.74 20.75
CA CYS A 100 2.41 10.23 20.88
C CYS A 100 1.65 10.43 19.56
N VAL A 101 1.14 9.35 18.97
CA VAL A 101 0.43 9.40 17.67
C VAL A 101 -0.77 10.36 17.67
N TYR A 102 -1.42 10.56 18.82
CA TYR A 102 -2.54 11.50 18.99
C TYR A 102 -2.12 12.98 19.11
N GLU A 103 -0.82 13.25 19.26
CA GLU A 103 -0.23 14.61 19.23
C GLU A 103 0.64 14.82 17.99
N CYS A 104 0.60 13.88 17.05
CA CYS A 104 1.25 14.04 15.75
C CYS A 104 0.37 14.88 14.82
N ASP A 105 1.03 15.55 13.90
CA ASP A 105 0.49 16.39 12.84
C ASP A 105 0.07 15.57 11.61
N ASN A 106 -0.38 14.33 11.83
CA ASN A 106 -0.77 13.42 10.77
C ASN A 106 -2.19 13.72 10.29
N ASP A 107 -2.36 13.90 9.00
CA ASP A 107 -3.66 14.05 8.32
C ASP A 107 -4.01 12.84 7.44
N VAL A 108 -3.14 11.82 7.41
CA VAL A 108 -3.37 10.58 6.66
C VAL A 108 -4.57 9.84 7.21
N VAL A 109 -5.52 9.55 6.33
CA VAL A 109 -6.74 8.79 6.63
C VAL A 109 -6.43 7.40 7.22
N SER A 110 -7.18 7.01 8.26
CA SER A 110 -7.05 5.69 8.88
C SER A 110 -7.76 4.60 8.08
N ASN A 111 -8.73 4.99 7.27
CA ASN A 111 -9.44 4.13 6.34
C ASN A 111 -9.85 4.95 5.10
N GLN A 112 -9.73 4.37 3.92
CA GLN A 112 -10.18 4.98 2.67
C GLN A 112 -10.61 3.92 1.68
N VAL A 113 -11.82 4.10 1.15
CA VAL A 113 -12.34 3.32 0.02
C VAL A 113 -12.39 4.25 -1.19
N VAL A 114 -11.82 3.79 -2.30
CA VAL A 114 -11.85 4.49 -3.59
C VAL A 114 -12.46 3.55 -4.62
N ASN A 115 -13.48 4.02 -5.32
CA ASN A 115 -14.07 3.30 -6.44
C ASN A 115 -13.77 4.03 -7.75
N PHE A 116 -13.36 3.27 -8.75
CA PHE A 116 -13.05 3.74 -10.08
C PHE A 116 -13.99 3.08 -11.07
N GLN A 117 -14.42 3.85 -12.06
CA GLN A 117 -15.05 3.32 -13.26
C GLN A 117 -14.23 3.70 -14.48
N PHE A 118 -14.11 2.75 -15.38
CA PHE A 118 -13.41 2.88 -16.64
C PHE A 118 -14.39 2.97 -17.82
N ASP A 119 -13.94 3.53 -18.94
CA ASP A 119 -14.71 3.71 -20.18
C ASP A 119 -15.27 2.40 -20.75
N GLY A 120 -14.53 1.30 -20.61
CA GLY A 120 -14.96 -0.05 -20.97
C GLY A 120 -15.98 -0.68 -20.01
N GLY A 121 -16.43 0.07 -19.00
CA GLY A 121 -17.38 -0.41 -17.99
C GLY A 121 -16.75 -1.22 -16.85
N GLN A 122 -15.42 -1.44 -16.88
CA GLN A 122 -14.72 -2.06 -15.75
C GLN A 122 -14.81 -1.18 -14.52
N THR A 123 -14.87 -1.81 -13.35
CA THR A 123 -14.88 -1.12 -12.06
C THR A 123 -13.78 -1.66 -11.17
N VAL A 124 -13.15 -0.78 -10.40
CA VAL A 124 -12.13 -1.15 -9.41
C VAL A 124 -12.54 -0.57 -8.07
N SER A 125 -12.34 -1.34 -7.00
CA SER A 125 -12.45 -0.86 -5.62
C SER A 125 -11.12 -1.06 -4.90
N PHE A 126 -10.56 0.03 -4.41
CA PHE A 126 -9.33 0.10 -3.62
C PHE A 126 -9.70 0.43 -2.18
N ASP A 127 -9.27 -0.42 -1.24
CA ASP A 127 -9.53 -0.27 0.19
C ASP A 127 -8.20 -0.23 0.93
N MET A 128 -8.03 0.80 1.75
CA MET A 128 -6.88 1.00 2.60
C MET A 128 -7.37 1.12 4.04
N VAL A 129 -6.84 0.28 4.93
CA VAL A 129 -7.20 0.28 6.35
C VAL A 129 -5.93 0.17 7.21
N GLY A 130 -5.78 1.09 8.17
CA GLY A 130 -4.66 1.10 9.10
C GLY A 130 -4.83 0.18 10.31
N PHE A 131 -6.06 -0.23 10.63
CA PHE A 131 -6.38 -1.10 11.77
C PHE A 131 -6.67 -2.52 11.32
N THR A 132 -5.61 -3.29 11.12
CA THR A 132 -5.70 -4.66 10.62
C THR A 132 -4.65 -5.57 11.27
N GLN A 133 -4.91 -6.88 11.30
CA GLN A 133 -3.93 -7.88 11.72
C GLN A 133 -2.91 -8.14 10.60
N GLU A 134 -3.36 -8.09 9.34
CA GLU A 134 -2.58 -8.29 8.12
C GLU A 134 -1.71 -7.05 7.80
N VAL A 135 -0.80 -6.70 8.71
CA VAL A 135 0.04 -5.51 8.63
C VAL A 135 0.97 -5.59 7.42
N CYS A 136 0.96 -4.54 6.60
CA CYS A 136 1.75 -4.44 5.36
C CYS A 136 1.45 -5.53 4.32
N GLU A 137 0.30 -6.22 4.43
CA GLU A 137 -0.14 -7.14 3.40
C GLU A 137 -0.97 -6.42 2.33
N ARG A 138 -0.92 -6.96 1.12
CA ARG A 138 -1.72 -6.51 -0.01
C ARG A 138 -2.56 -7.67 -0.50
N GLN A 139 -3.79 -7.38 -0.87
CA GLN A 139 -4.74 -8.37 -1.38
C GLN A 139 -5.37 -7.90 -2.68
N THR A 140 -5.28 -8.76 -3.69
CA THR A 140 -5.77 -8.48 -5.04
C THR A 140 -6.72 -9.60 -5.47
N ARG A 141 -7.88 -9.21 -6.00
CA ARG A 141 -8.78 -10.10 -6.74
C ARG A 141 -9.16 -9.44 -8.06
N ILE A 142 -9.06 -10.21 -9.13
CA ILE A 142 -9.48 -9.80 -10.47
C ILE A 142 -10.43 -10.87 -10.95
N SER A 143 -11.67 -10.49 -11.21
CA SER A 143 -12.74 -11.35 -11.68
C SER A 143 -12.94 -11.11 -13.17
N GLY A 144 -13.11 -12.19 -13.93
CA GLY A 144 -13.42 -12.11 -15.35
C GLY A 144 -14.57 -13.03 -15.72
N THR A 145 -14.86 -13.10 -17.00
CA THR A 145 -15.94 -13.95 -17.53
C THR A 145 -15.58 -15.43 -17.51
N LYS A 146 -14.30 -15.77 -17.56
CA LYS A 146 -13.78 -17.15 -17.62
C LYS A 146 -13.20 -17.65 -16.29
N GLY A 147 -13.02 -16.78 -15.30
CA GLY A 147 -12.37 -17.16 -14.05
C GLY A 147 -12.11 -16.00 -13.11
N GLU A 148 -11.38 -16.29 -12.03
CA GLU A 148 -10.88 -15.28 -11.10
C GLU A 148 -9.40 -15.48 -10.75
N LEU A 149 -8.70 -14.37 -10.57
CA LEU A 149 -7.37 -14.28 -9.98
C LEU A 149 -7.49 -13.84 -8.53
N ARG A 150 -6.75 -14.46 -7.63
CA ARG A 150 -6.61 -14.03 -6.24
C ARG A 150 -5.15 -14.06 -5.83
N TRP A 151 -4.74 -13.06 -5.07
CA TRP A 151 -3.41 -12.99 -4.50
C TRP A 151 -3.45 -12.26 -3.16
N SER A 152 -2.71 -12.79 -2.19
CA SER A 152 -2.45 -12.14 -0.91
C SER A 152 -0.97 -12.29 -0.59
N SER A 153 -0.29 -11.20 -0.24
CA SER A 153 1.12 -11.24 0.15
C SER A 153 1.34 -12.17 1.35
N PRO A 154 2.41 -13.00 1.39
CA PRO A 154 3.43 -13.25 0.37
C PRO A 154 3.12 -14.48 -0.52
N GLY A 155 1.86 -14.94 -0.55
CA GLY A 155 1.43 -16.18 -1.21
C GLY A 155 1.53 -16.17 -2.74
N PRO A 156 1.22 -17.31 -3.38
CA PRO A 156 1.17 -17.42 -4.83
C PRO A 156 -0.07 -16.71 -5.39
N VAL A 157 -0.06 -16.47 -6.70
CA VAL A 157 -1.26 -16.06 -7.44
C VAL A 157 -2.09 -17.31 -7.74
N TYR A 158 -3.35 -17.29 -7.33
CA TYR A 158 -4.32 -18.34 -7.62
C TYR A 158 -5.15 -17.95 -8.83
N VAL A 159 -5.20 -18.82 -9.84
CA VAL A 159 -6.09 -18.70 -11.00
C VAL A 159 -7.15 -19.77 -10.88
N PHE A 160 -8.42 -19.38 -10.77
CA PHE A 160 -9.54 -20.31 -10.77
C PHE A 160 -10.28 -20.23 -12.11
N ASP A 161 -10.35 -21.36 -12.82
CA ASP A 161 -11.04 -21.48 -14.10
C ASP A 161 -12.47 -21.98 -13.88
N PHE A 162 -13.45 -21.23 -14.40
CA PHE A 162 -14.88 -21.54 -14.21
C PHE A 162 -15.36 -22.72 -15.05
N LEU A 163 -14.71 -23.01 -16.18
CA LEU A 163 -15.08 -24.12 -17.05
C LEU A 163 -14.60 -25.45 -16.45
N THR A 164 -13.35 -25.52 -16.00
CA THR A 164 -12.79 -26.75 -15.43
C THR A 164 -13.06 -26.90 -13.94
N GLN A 165 -13.46 -25.83 -13.25
CA GLN A 165 -13.66 -25.78 -11.80
C GLN A 165 -12.39 -26.13 -11.01
N THR A 166 -11.23 -25.75 -11.55
CA THR A 166 -9.93 -26.03 -10.93
C THR A 166 -9.16 -24.75 -10.64
N SER A 167 -8.40 -24.75 -9.54
CA SER A 167 -7.45 -23.70 -9.22
C SER A 167 -6.04 -24.12 -9.61
N THR A 168 -5.30 -23.24 -10.27
CA THR A 168 -3.86 -23.36 -10.51
C THR A 168 -3.11 -22.35 -9.66
N GLU A 169 -2.03 -22.78 -9.04
CA GLU A 169 -1.12 -21.92 -8.30
C GLU A 169 0.02 -21.45 -9.19
N HIS A 170 0.27 -20.15 -9.19
CA HIS A 170 1.38 -19.52 -9.89
C HIS A 170 2.31 -18.90 -8.84
N PRO A 171 3.48 -19.51 -8.58
CA PRO A 171 4.45 -18.97 -7.65
C PRO A 171 4.90 -17.56 -8.08
N CYS A 172 4.94 -16.63 -7.13
CA CYS A 172 5.54 -15.32 -7.35
C CYS A 172 7.06 -15.44 -7.47
N ALA A 173 7.71 -14.55 -8.23
CA ALA A 173 9.16 -14.54 -8.37
C ALA A 173 9.87 -14.50 -7.01
N ALA A 174 11.01 -15.18 -6.91
CA ALA A 174 11.80 -15.19 -5.68
C ALA A 174 12.21 -13.76 -5.30
N ALA A 175 12.20 -13.47 -4.01
CA ALA A 175 12.68 -12.20 -3.48
C ALA A 175 14.10 -11.91 -4.02
N PRO A 176 14.43 -10.65 -4.32
CA PRO A 176 15.72 -10.29 -4.88
C PRO A 176 16.88 -10.73 -3.98
N PRO A 177 18.05 -11.06 -4.56
CA PRO A 177 19.24 -11.31 -3.77
C PRO A 177 19.64 -10.03 -3.03
N ASN A 178 20.05 -10.17 -1.76
CA ASN A 178 20.57 -9.12 -0.86
C ASN A 178 19.53 -8.28 -0.10
N LYS A 179 20.02 -7.26 0.62
CA LYS A 179 19.27 -6.36 1.53
C LYS A 179 18.19 -5.50 0.85
N MET A 180 17.98 -5.61 -0.47
CA MET A 180 16.91 -4.91 -1.21
C MET A 180 15.57 -5.67 -1.17
N ARG A 181 15.28 -6.34 -0.05
CA ARG A 181 13.99 -7.02 0.19
C ARG A 181 12.92 -6.07 0.71
N GLU A 182 13.29 -4.85 1.07
CA GLU A 182 12.37 -3.79 1.41
C GLU A 182 11.39 -3.55 0.25
N MET A 183 10.20 -3.01 0.57
CA MET A 183 9.13 -2.80 -0.42
C MET A 183 8.66 -4.08 -1.16
N HIS A 184 8.84 -5.27 -0.55
CA HIS A 184 8.53 -6.59 -1.14
C HIS A 184 9.33 -6.89 -2.43
N GLY A 185 10.50 -6.26 -2.61
CA GLY A 185 11.36 -6.46 -3.78
C GLY A 185 10.93 -5.69 -5.04
N GLY A 186 9.85 -4.91 -4.98
CA GLY A 186 9.36 -4.12 -6.11
C GLY A 186 10.42 -3.15 -6.65
N ASP A 187 11.12 -2.44 -5.76
CA ASP A 187 12.17 -1.48 -6.15
C ASP A 187 13.32 -2.14 -6.91
N TYR A 188 13.72 -3.34 -6.47
CA TYR A 188 14.78 -4.07 -7.15
C TYR A 188 14.36 -4.42 -8.58
N PHE A 189 13.18 -5.00 -8.77
CA PHE A 189 12.73 -5.40 -10.11
C PHE A 189 12.43 -4.20 -11.00
N LEU A 190 11.97 -3.08 -10.44
CA LEU A 190 11.84 -1.81 -11.16
C LEU A 190 13.21 -1.33 -11.68
N MET A 191 14.22 -1.31 -10.81
CA MET A 191 15.57 -0.88 -11.18
C MET A 191 16.27 -1.87 -12.13
N ASP A 192 16.10 -3.17 -11.93
CA ASP A 192 16.62 -4.22 -12.81
C ASP A 192 16.02 -4.10 -14.23
N ALA A 193 14.70 -3.90 -14.34
CA ALA A 193 14.03 -3.65 -15.61
C ALA A 193 14.56 -2.39 -16.31
N PHE A 194 14.74 -1.30 -15.55
CA PHE A 194 15.30 -0.05 -16.08
C PHE A 194 16.74 -0.21 -16.57
N VAL A 195 17.62 -0.83 -15.77
CA VAL A 195 19.03 -1.04 -16.13
C VAL A 195 19.14 -1.92 -17.37
N LYS A 196 18.38 -3.02 -17.45
CA LYS A 196 18.33 -3.89 -18.63
C LYS A 196 17.87 -3.15 -19.88
N ALA A 197 16.89 -2.26 -19.75
CA ALA A 197 16.40 -1.47 -20.87
C ALA A 197 17.48 -0.54 -21.42
N VAL A 198 18.23 0.12 -20.54
CA VAL A 198 19.32 1.03 -20.92
C VAL A 198 20.51 0.28 -21.50
N GLU A 199 20.93 -0.81 -20.87
CA GLU A 199 22.09 -1.61 -21.28
C GLU A 199 21.89 -2.24 -22.67
N ASN A 200 20.70 -2.78 -22.94
CA ASN A 200 20.39 -3.46 -24.20
C ASN A 200 19.80 -2.52 -25.26
N GLY A 201 19.49 -1.27 -24.92
CA GLY A 201 18.72 -0.37 -25.78
C GLY A 201 17.32 -0.87 -26.08
N ASP A 202 16.74 -1.69 -25.21
CA ASP A 202 15.44 -2.34 -25.39
C ASP A 202 14.42 -1.82 -24.38
N ARG A 203 13.51 -0.98 -24.87
CA ARG A 203 12.48 -0.35 -24.04
C ARG A 203 11.39 -1.32 -23.55
N SER A 204 11.26 -2.49 -24.16
CA SER A 204 10.20 -3.46 -23.83
C SER A 204 10.30 -4.03 -22.41
N CYS A 205 11.47 -3.88 -21.77
CA CYS A 205 11.66 -4.24 -20.36
C CYS A 205 10.92 -3.30 -19.39
N VAL A 206 10.59 -2.07 -19.80
CA VAL A 206 9.85 -1.10 -18.99
C VAL A 206 8.38 -1.14 -19.41
N LEU A 207 7.53 -1.66 -18.53
CA LEU A 207 6.12 -1.92 -18.83
C LEU A 207 5.22 -0.68 -18.74
N THR A 208 5.63 0.34 -17.99
CA THR A 208 4.83 1.55 -17.75
C THR A 208 5.44 2.79 -18.39
N GLU A 209 4.59 3.56 -19.06
CA GLU A 209 4.99 4.82 -19.69
C GLU A 209 4.98 6.00 -18.71
N PRO A 210 5.76 7.07 -18.99
CA PRO A 210 5.64 8.33 -18.25
C PRO A 210 4.20 8.88 -18.27
N GLN A 211 3.49 8.72 -19.38
CA GLN A 211 2.12 9.21 -19.53
C GLN A 211 1.12 8.44 -18.66
N GLU A 212 1.22 7.11 -18.61
CA GLU A 212 0.40 6.25 -17.76
C GLU A 212 0.69 6.52 -16.27
N THR A 213 1.97 6.73 -15.95
CA THR A 213 2.39 7.12 -14.59
C THR A 213 1.78 8.47 -14.20
N LEU A 214 1.79 9.48 -15.09
CA LEU A 214 1.17 10.77 -14.83
C LEU A 214 -0.35 10.64 -14.62
N GLN A 215 -1.03 9.88 -15.47
CA GLN A 215 -2.47 9.65 -15.37
C GLN A 215 -2.86 8.98 -14.05
N SER A 216 -2.11 7.95 -13.61
CA SER A 216 -2.35 7.31 -12.32
C SER A 216 -2.17 8.28 -11.14
N HIS A 217 -1.20 9.19 -11.19
CA HIS A 217 -1.02 10.23 -10.16
C HIS A 217 -2.16 11.26 -10.17
N GLN A 218 -2.66 11.65 -11.35
CA GLN A 218 -3.83 12.54 -11.45
C GLN A 218 -5.08 11.93 -10.79
N LEU A 219 -5.26 10.60 -10.87
CA LEU A 219 -6.35 9.92 -10.19
C LEU A 219 -6.26 9.99 -8.66
N VAL A 220 -5.05 10.10 -8.09
CA VAL A 220 -4.88 10.31 -6.64
C VAL A 220 -5.46 11.65 -6.21
N PHE A 221 -5.15 12.72 -6.96
CA PHE A 221 -5.71 14.05 -6.70
C PHE A 221 -7.23 14.07 -6.91
N ALA A 222 -7.74 13.40 -7.93
CA ALA A 222 -9.18 13.29 -8.16
C ALA A 222 -9.88 12.53 -7.02
N ALA A 223 -9.28 11.46 -6.51
CA ALA A 223 -9.80 10.72 -5.37
C ALA A 223 -9.83 11.57 -4.11
N GLU A 224 -8.77 12.34 -3.84
CA GLU A 224 -8.74 13.23 -2.68
C GLU A 224 -9.75 14.37 -2.80
N GLN A 225 -9.90 14.94 -4.00
CA GLN A 225 -10.93 15.93 -4.27
C GLN A 225 -12.34 15.35 -4.07
N ALA A 226 -12.59 14.12 -4.56
CA ALA A 226 -13.85 13.40 -4.36
C ALA A 226 -14.17 13.24 -2.87
N ARG A 227 -13.15 12.88 -2.07
CA ARG A 227 -13.26 12.69 -0.62
C ARG A 227 -13.59 13.99 0.12
N LEU A 228 -12.91 15.08 -0.23
CA LEU A 228 -13.07 16.37 0.45
C LEU A 228 -14.37 17.08 0.07
N GLN A 229 -14.86 16.89 -1.16
CA GLN A 229 -16.05 17.56 -1.69
C GLN A 229 -17.31 16.69 -1.63
N ASP A 230 -17.20 15.46 -1.12
CA ASP A 230 -18.30 14.48 -1.00
C ASP A 230 -19.08 14.31 -2.33
N ARG A 231 -18.34 14.11 -3.43
CA ARG A 231 -18.93 13.95 -4.77
C ARG A 231 -18.12 13.02 -5.66
N VAL A 232 -18.78 12.50 -6.69
CA VAL A 232 -18.12 11.79 -7.79
C VAL A 232 -17.39 12.79 -8.69
N ILE A 233 -16.13 12.51 -9.00
CA ILE A 233 -15.31 13.30 -9.93
C ILE A 233 -15.30 12.60 -11.29
N THR A 234 -15.53 13.37 -12.35
CA THR A 234 -15.41 12.90 -13.74
C THR A 234 -14.03 13.27 -14.26
N ILE A 235 -13.37 12.33 -14.92
CA ILE A 235 -12.01 12.49 -15.44
C ILE A 235 -12.11 12.66 -16.96
N ASN A 236 -11.45 13.70 -17.48
CA ASN A 236 -11.32 13.92 -18.91
C ASN A 236 -10.27 12.98 -19.52
N PRO A 237 -10.28 12.74 -20.85
CA PRO A 237 -9.28 11.88 -21.50
C PRO A 237 -7.82 12.29 -21.29
N ASP A 238 -7.56 13.57 -21.01
CA ASP A 238 -6.23 14.11 -20.70
C ASP A 238 -5.85 14.01 -19.20
N GLY A 239 -6.70 13.38 -18.39
CA GLY A 239 -6.55 13.21 -16.94
C GLY A 239 -6.97 14.43 -16.10
N SER A 240 -7.37 15.53 -16.73
CA SER A 240 -7.87 16.71 -16.02
C SER A 240 -9.25 16.46 -15.40
N HIS A 241 -9.55 17.17 -14.31
CA HIS A 241 -10.81 17.09 -13.58
C HIS A 241 -11.09 18.40 -12.83
N ASN A 242 -12.39 18.75 -12.69
CA ASN A 242 -12.86 19.98 -12.03
C ASN A 242 -13.69 19.68 -10.78
#